data_AF-A0A7J7DQB5-F1
#
_entry.id   AF-A0A7J7DQB5-F1
#
_cell.length_a   1.000
_cell.length_b   1.000
_cell.length_c   1.000
_cell.angle_alpha   90.00
_cell.angle_beta   90.00
_cell.angle_gamma   90.00
#
_symmetry.space_group_name_H-M   'P 1'
#
loop_
_entity.id
_entity.type
_entity.pdbx_description
1 polymer ?
#
loop_
_entity_poly.entity_id
_entity_poly.type
_entity_poly.pdbx_seq_one_letter_code
_entity_poly.pdbx_strand_id
1 'polypeptide(L)'
;MNSRVGSFDSTEISYGSSSCCVAMAADNAETPSPLKPEMSALQLLSRNFDSLFDSADSEFFADARIAVSGREVPVHRCILSVRSPFFKSLFSRKRGVVKFELKELAKDYVLGFDALVAVLAYLYSGKARPSPRGVCQCVDDGCSHVACRPAVDFLVEVLYASFTFQISELVALYQRHLLDILDEVAKDDMLVILFVANMCGKACQSLLGRCIESIVKSDIDILTLDKALPQQIVKQITDYRQELGLDMPDHISFPDKHIKRIHRALDSDDVELVRMLLKEAHTNLDEAYALHYAVAFCDAKTTSELLDLGLADVNCRNSRGYTVLHLAAMRKEPKIIVSLLTKGARPSDLTSDGRKAVQIAKCLTKAEDYYKTTDEGKASPRDRLCIEILEQAERRDPLLGEASVSLAMAGDDLRMKLLYLENRVGLAKLLFPMEARVVMDIAQVDGTSEFVLDGIDSKNLVGTKRTAVDLNEAPFKIREEHLHRMRALSRTVELGKQFFPRCSEVLNRIMDADDLSQLAYLGDDTPKERLVKRQRYMELQQVLSKAFSEDKEDFDKSAISSSSSSKSMGVMRSNGKVIDKACEA
;
A
#
# COMPACT_ATOMS: atom_id res chain seq x y z
N MET A 1 -14.98 66.90 38.32
CA MET A 1 -16.00 66.99 39.39
C MET A 1 -16.46 65.59 39.73
N ASN A 2 -16.21 65.21 40.99
CA ASN A 2 -16.85 64.18 41.82
C ASN A 2 -16.93 62.70 41.38
N SER A 3 -16.10 61.94 42.11
CA SER A 3 -16.14 60.54 42.52
C SER A 3 -17.41 60.06 43.25
N ARG A 4 -17.79 58.78 43.02
CA ARG A 4 -18.20 57.74 44.00
C ARG A 4 -18.55 56.45 43.21
N VAL A 5 -17.69 55.44 43.16
CA VAL A 5 -17.51 54.29 44.08
C VAL A 5 -18.76 53.41 44.21
N GLY A 6 -18.64 52.19 43.66
CA GLY A 6 -19.45 51.01 43.92
C GLY A 6 -18.64 49.76 43.52
N SER A 7 -18.10 49.08 44.53
CA SER A 7 -17.26 47.88 44.46
C SER A 7 -18.09 46.62 44.15
N PHE A 8 -17.59 45.68 43.35
CA PHE A 8 -17.85 44.24 43.47
C PHE A 8 -16.73 43.41 42.81
N ASP A 9 -16.44 42.27 43.43
CA ASP A 9 -15.16 41.56 43.49
C ASP A 9 -14.59 40.98 42.19
N SER A 10 -13.26 40.98 42.14
CA SER A 10 -12.44 40.20 41.23
C SER A 10 -12.05 38.87 41.90
N THR A 11 -12.34 37.75 41.25
CA THR A 11 -11.62 36.49 41.47
C THR A 11 -11.07 36.02 40.14
N GLU A 12 -9.78 36.32 39.95
CA GLU A 12 -8.89 35.58 39.06
C GLU A 12 -8.80 34.14 39.58
N ILE A 13 -9.09 33.15 38.73
CA ILE A 13 -8.70 31.76 38.96
C ILE A 13 -7.70 31.39 37.89
N SER A 14 -6.45 31.29 38.37
CA SER A 14 -5.25 30.93 37.66
C SER A 14 -5.25 29.46 37.20
N TYR A 15 -4.56 29.26 36.09
CA TYR A 15 -4.19 28.03 35.40
C TYR A 15 -3.96 26.79 36.28
N GLY A 16 -4.65 25.70 35.96
CA GLY A 16 -4.35 24.35 36.44
C GLY A 16 -3.95 23.45 35.28
N SER A 17 -2.66 23.16 35.19
CA SER A 17 -2.03 22.33 34.16
C SER A 17 -2.52 20.86 34.22
N SER A 18 -2.71 20.30 33.03
CA SER A 18 -2.91 18.88 32.75
C SER A 18 -1.71 18.05 33.22
N SER A 19 -1.95 17.03 34.07
CA SER A 19 -0.94 16.04 34.43
C SER A 19 -1.18 14.76 33.63
N CYS A 20 -0.50 14.66 32.48
CA CYS A 20 -0.21 13.39 31.82
C CYS A 20 0.87 12.66 32.64
N CYS A 21 0.53 11.52 33.23
CA CYS A 21 1.52 10.68 33.91
C CYS A 21 2.19 9.73 32.90
N VAL A 22 3.18 10.25 32.18
CA VAL A 22 4.32 9.46 31.70
C VAL A 22 5.50 9.88 32.57
N ALA A 23 5.87 9.07 33.56
CA ALA A 23 7.11 9.27 34.30
C ALA A 23 8.09 8.17 33.92
N MET A 24 9.06 8.54 33.07
CA MET A 24 10.36 7.89 33.07
C MET A 24 11.02 8.06 34.44
N ALA A 25 11.84 7.07 34.80
CA ALA A 25 12.48 6.92 36.09
C ALA A 25 13.22 8.18 36.55
N ALA A 26 12.79 8.72 37.70
CA ALA A 26 13.61 9.51 38.58
C ALA A 26 13.27 9.09 40.01
N ASP A 27 14.27 8.60 40.74
CA ASP A 27 14.19 8.23 42.14
C ASP A 27 13.69 9.42 42.97
N ASN A 28 12.45 9.35 43.43
CA ASN A 28 11.99 10.02 44.64
C ASN A 28 10.86 9.19 45.25
N ALA A 29 11.15 8.62 46.42
CA ALA A 29 10.23 7.82 47.20
C ALA A 29 9.16 8.71 47.85
N GLU A 30 8.04 8.92 47.16
CA GLU A 30 6.79 9.37 47.77
C GLU A 30 5.82 8.19 47.85
N THR A 31 5.52 7.75 49.07
CA THR A 31 4.50 6.73 49.36
C THR A 31 3.10 7.23 48.96
N PRO A 32 2.31 6.49 48.15
CA PRO A 32 0.96 6.90 47.83
C PRO A 32 0.07 6.83 49.07
N SER A 33 -0.71 7.87 49.34
CA SER A 33 -1.75 7.84 50.37
C SER A 33 -2.69 6.65 50.13
N PRO A 34 -3.05 5.85 51.15
CA PRO A 34 -3.89 4.68 50.95
C PRO A 34 -5.27 5.09 50.43
N LEU A 35 -5.64 4.58 49.25
CA LEU A 35 -6.99 4.67 48.70
C LEU A 35 -8.00 4.16 49.75
N LYS A 36 -9.14 4.83 49.87
CA LYS A 36 -10.24 4.40 50.77
C LYS A 36 -10.55 2.90 50.50
N PRO A 37 -10.71 2.05 51.53
CA PRO A 37 -10.88 0.60 51.37
C PRO A 37 -11.98 0.19 50.36
N GLU A 38 -13.07 0.95 50.29
CA GLU A 38 -14.17 0.74 49.34
C GLU A 38 -13.75 0.95 47.87
N MET A 39 -12.94 1.98 47.60
CA MET A 39 -12.42 2.22 46.25
C MET A 39 -11.46 1.10 45.82
N SER A 40 -10.63 0.62 46.75
CA SER A 40 -9.74 -0.53 46.52
C SER A 40 -10.53 -1.80 46.21
N ALA A 41 -11.63 -2.06 46.93
CA ALA A 41 -12.50 -3.21 46.68
C ALA A 41 -13.19 -3.14 45.30
N LEU A 42 -13.70 -1.97 44.90
CA LEU A 42 -14.31 -1.78 43.57
C LEU A 42 -13.28 -1.88 42.44
N GLN A 43 -12.07 -1.36 42.65
CA GLN A 43 -10.97 -1.53 41.69
C GLN A 43 -10.55 -2.99 41.55
N LEU A 44 -10.54 -3.75 42.64
CA LEU A 44 -10.28 -5.19 42.61
C LEU A 44 -11.38 -5.94 41.84
N LEU A 45 -12.65 -5.61 42.08
CA LEU A 45 -13.77 -6.19 41.34
C LEU A 45 -13.67 -5.90 39.83
N SER A 46 -13.36 -4.65 39.46
CA SER A 46 -13.09 -4.25 38.07
C SER A 46 -11.97 -5.08 37.43
N ARG A 47 -10.85 -5.29 38.13
CA ARG A 47 -9.74 -6.14 37.65
C ARG A 47 -10.15 -7.61 37.50
N ASN A 48 -10.97 -8.12 38.40
CA ASN A 48 -11.44 -9.50 38.31
C ASN A 48 -12.35 -9.72 37.09
N PHE A 49 -13.22 -8.76 36.77
CA PHE A 49 -14.03 -8.83 35.55
C PHE A 49 -13.21 -8.63 34.27
N ASP A 50 -12.19 -7.76 34.31
CA ASP A 50 -11.23 -7.61 33.22
C ASP A 50 -10.49 -8.93 32.94
N SER A 51 -10.00 -9.58 34.00
CA SER A 51 -9.36 -10.90 33.92
C SER A 51 -10.33 -11.99 33.46
N LEU A 52 -11.60 -11.94 33.86
CA LEU A 52 -12.61 -12.88 33.39
C LEU A 52 -12.77 -12.78 31.87
N PHE A 53 -12.81 -11.57 31.32
CA PHE A 53 -12.97 -11.33 29.89
C PHE A 53 -11.79 -11.82 29.05
N ASP A 54 -10.55 -11.70 29.55
CA ASP A 54 -9.35 -12.14 28.83
C ASP A 54 -9.02 -13.63 29.05
N SER A 55 -9.60 -14.28 30.06
CA SER A 55 -9.28 -15.66 30.39
C SER A 55 -9.76 -16.65 29.33
N ALA A 56 -8.98 -17.70 29.08
CA ALA A 56 -9.40 -18.84 28.25
C ALA A 56 -10.66 -19.53 28.84
N ASP A 57 -10.83 -19.44 30.16
CA ASP A 57 -12.00 -19.95 30.88
C ASP A 57 -13.26 -19.08 30.71
N SER A 58 -13.15 -17.90 30.06
CA SER A 58 -14.31 -17.03 29.79
C SER A 58 -15.42 -17.74 29.02
N GLU A 59 -15.06 -18.73 28.18
CA GLU A 59 -16.04 -19.50 27.41
C GLU A 59 -16.88 -20.41 28.30
N PHE A 60 -16.33 -20.88 29.42
CA PHE A 60 -17.00 -21.81 30.34
C PHE A 60 -18.16 -21.14 31.10
N PHE A 61 -18.02 -19.86 31.44
CA PHE A 61 -19.02 -19.12 32.23
C PHE A 61 -19.95 -18.23 31.38
N ALA A 62 -19.66 -18.04 30.10
CA ALA A 62 -20.45 -17.20 29.22
C ALA A 62 -21.81 -17.83 28.86
N ASP A 63 -22.85 -17.00 28.86
CA ASP A 63 -24.25 -17.37 28.58
C ASP A 63 -24.78 -16.74 27.27
N ALA A 64 -23.91 -16.07 26.52
CA ALA A 64 -24.13 -15.56 25.18
C ALA A 64 -22.82 -15.39 24.39
N ARG A 65 -22.93 -15.23 23.06
CA ARG A 65 -21.82 -14.97 22.15
C ARG A 65 -22.18 -13.90 21.13
N ILE A 66 -21.22 -13.04 20.80
CA ILE A 66 -21.36 -12.06 19.72
C ILE A 66 -20.40 -12.44 18.60
N ALA A 67 -20.92 -12.69 17.40
CA ALA A 67 -20.15 -13.10 16.24
C ALA A 67 -19.82 -11.91 15.32
N VAL A 68 -18.56 -11.87 14.87
CA VAL A 68 -18.00 -10.85 13.98
C VAL A 68 -17.02 -11.50 13.02
N SER A 69 -17.31 -11.46 11.71
CA SER A 69 -16.37 -11.88 10.67
C SER A 69 -15.75 -13.27 10.90
N GLY A 70 -16.57 -14.23 11.35
CA GLY A 70 -16.15 -15.61 11.63
C GLY A 70 -15.47 -15.84 12.99
N ARG A 71 -15.26 -14.79 13.79
CA ARG A 71 -14.82 -14.87 15.19
C ARG A 71 -16.02 -14.72 16.12
N GLU A 72 -15.98 -15.35 17.29
CA GLU A 72 -16.99 -15.23 18.33
C GLU A 72 -16.37 -14.67 19.61
N VAL A 73 -17.06 -13.74 20.26
CA VAL A 73 -16.70 -13.21 21.57
C VAL A 73 -17.68 -13.75 22.61
N PRO A 74 -17.26 -14.61 23.55
CA PRO A 74 -18.11 -15.06 24.65
C PRO A 74 -18.42 -13.87 25.59
N VAL A 75 -19.68 -13.74 26.00
CA VAL A 75 -20.14 -12.63 26.84
C VAL A 75 -21.12 -13.09 27.93
N HIS A 76 -21.17 -12.31 29.02
CA HIS A 76 -22.05 -12.52 30.15
C HIS A 76 -23.20 -11.52 30.12
N ARG A 77 -24.45 -12.00 29.92
CA ARG A 77 -25.63 -11.14 29.79
C ARG A 77 -25.83 -10.24 30.98
N CYS A 78 -25.58 -10.73 32.19
CA CYS A 78 -25.76 -9.97 33.42
C CYS A 78 -24.84 -8.74 33.46
N ILE A 79 -23.56 -8.90 33.12
CA ILE A 79 -22.57 -7.82 33.10
C ILE A 79 -22.97 -6.77 32.07
N LEU A 80 -23.22 -7.19 30.83
CA LEU A 80 -23.58 -6.27 29.74
C LEU A 80 -24.92 -5.55 30.01
N SER A 81 -25.94 -6.26 30.53
CA SER A 81 -27.25 -5.67 30.83
C SER A 81 -27.20 -4.60 31.93
N VAL A 82 -26.28 -4.74 32.88
CA VAL A 82 -26.13 -3.76 33.96
C VAL A 82 -25.45 -2.48 33.45
N ARG A 83 -24.56 -2.59 32.46
CA ARG A 83 -23.71 -1.49 31.99
C ARG A 83 -24.17 -0.88 30.67
N SER A 84 -25.17 -1.45 30.02
CA SER A 84 -25.72 -0.96 28.75
C SER A 84 -27.23 -1.15 28.70
N PRO A 85 -28.01 -0.06 28.57
CA PRO A 85 -29.46 -0.14 28.36
C PRO A 85 -29.82 -0.90 27.08
N PHE A 86 -28.99 -0.81 26.04
CA PHE A 86 -29.14 -1.57 24.80
C PHE A 86 -29.12 -3.08 25.07
N PHE A 87 -28.06 -3.58 25.72
CA PHE A 87 -27.93 -5.02 26.00
C PHE A 87 -29.01 -5.52 26.97
N LYS A 88 -29.40 -4.69 27.95
CA LYS A 88 -30.53 -5.00 28.84
C LYS A 88 -31.82 -5.24 28.05
N SER A 89 -32.14 -4.34 27.11
CA SER A 89 -33.32 -4.45 26.24
C SER A 89 -33.21 -5.66 25.30
N LEU A 90 -32.05 -5.85 24.68
CA LEU A 90 -31.76 -6.96 23.76
C LEU A 90 -32.02 -8.32 24.42
N PHE A 91 -31.42 -8.57 25.58
CA PHE A 91 -31.52 -9.86 26.26
C PHE A 91 -32.88 -10.11 26.91
N SER A 92 -33.60 -9.05 27.29
CA SER A 92 -34.98 -9.17 27.82
C SER A 92 -35.97 -9.66 26.75
N ARG A 93 -35.75 -9.27 25.48
CA ARG A 93 -36.63 -9.59 24.34
C ARG A 93 -36.29 -10.93 23.69
N LYS A 94 -35.01 -11.33 23.66
CA LYS A 94 -34.53 -12.56 23.01
C LYS A 94 -34.21 -13.67 24.05
N ARG A 95 -35.23 -14.17 24.76
CA ARG A 95 -35.07 -15.26 25.73
C ARG A 95 -34.80 -16.58 24.98
N GLY A 96 -33.58 -17.12 25.12
CA GLY A 96 -33.15 -18.38 24.49
C GLY A 96 -32.18 -18.25 23.31
N VAL A 97 -31.99 -17.05 22.75
CA VAL A 97 -30.97 -16.83 21.70
C VAL A 97 -29.61 -16.68 22.35
N VAL A 98 -28.69 -17.62 22.14
CA VAL A 98 -27.34 -17.60 22.74
C VAL A 98 -26.32 -16.90 21.86
N LYS A 99 -26.53 -16.87 20.53
CA LYS A 99 -25.60 -16.26 19.57
C LYS A 99 -26.24 -15.05 18.89
N PHE A 100 -25.48 -13.95 18.81
CA PHE A 100 -25.89 -12.69 18.20
C PHE A 100 -24.89 -12.29 17.12
N GLU A 101 -25.38 -11.96 15.93
CA GLU A 101 -24.52 -11.45 14.86
C GLU A 101 -24.35 -9.93 15.00
N LEU A 102 -23.10 -9.44 15.04
CA LEU A 102 -22.83 -8.01 15.23
C LEU A 102 -23.48 -7.15 14.14
N LYS A 103 -23.53 -7.65 12.91
CA LYS A 103 -24.20 -6.97 11.78
C LYS A 103 -25.70 -6.74 12.03
N GLU A 104 -26.35 -7.55 12.87
CA GLU A 104 -27.75 -7.33 13.27
C GLU A 104 -27.88 -6.30 14.39
N LEU A 105 -26.87 -6.19 15.25
CA LEU A 105 -26.82 -5.26 16.38
C LEU A 105 -26.43 -3.84 15.93
N ALA A 106 -25.58 -3.74 14.92
CA ALA A 106 -25.01 -2.54 14.35
C ALA A 106 -25.20 -2.56 12.82
N LYS A 107 -26.38 -2.11 12.36
CA LYS A 107 -26.80 -2.25 10.96
C LYS A 107 -26.27 -1.15 10.04
N ASP A 108 -26.05 0.03 10.60
CA ASP A 108 -25.85 1.23 9.79
C ASP A 108 -24.35 1.51 9.53
N TYR A 109 -23.45 0.81 10.23
CA TYR A 109 -22.00 0.92 10.04
C TYR A 109 -21.30 -0.41 10.33
N VAL A 110 -20.24 -0.70 9.58
CA VAL A 110 -19.47 -1.95 9.73
C VAL A 110 -18.50 -1.82 10.89
N LEU A 111 -18.65 -2.70 11.88
CA LEU A 111 -17.77 -2.74 13.05
C LEU A 111 -16.74 -3.87 12.93
N GLY A 112 -15.48 -3.53 13.20
CA GLY A 112 -14.39 -4.49 13.35
C GLY A 112 -14.47 -5.26 14.67
N PHE A 113 -13.79 -6.40 14.70
CA PHE A 113 -13.70 -7.23 15.89
C PHE A 113 -13.00 -6.50 17.04
N ASP A 114 -11.89 -5.80 16.75
CA ASP A 114 -11.07 -5.13 17.76
C ASP A 114 -11.80 -3.96 18.42
N ALA A 115 -12.61 -3.22 17.64
CA ALA A 115 -13.49 -2.18 18.18
C ALA A 115 -14.58 -2.77 19.09
N LEU A 116 -15.22 -3.89 18.69
CA LEU A 116 -16.17 -4.60 19.55
C LEU A 116 -15.50 -5.03 20.86
N VAL A 117 -14.32 -5.65 20.79
CA VAL A 117 -13.56 -6.12 21.96
C VAL A 117 -13.19 -4.95 22.87
N ALA A 118 -12.78 -3.80 22.32
CA ALA A 118 -12.48 -2.60 23.11
C ALA A 118 -13.71 -2.10 23.90
N VAL A 119 -14.88 -2.07 23.27
CA VAL A 119 -16.13 -1.65 23.94
C VAL A 119 -16.59 -2.68 24.98
N LEU A 120 -16.52 -3.97 24.67
CA LEU A 120 -16.87 -5.03 25.62
C LEU A 120 -15.92 -5.00 26.82
N ALA A 121 -14.62 -4.91 26.60
CA ALA A 121 -13.64 -4.79 27.67
C ALA A 121 -13.93 -3.59 28.59
N TYR A 122 -14.37 -2.46 28.03
CA TYR A 122 -14.83 -1.31 28.81
C TYR A 122 -16.07 -1.65 29.66
N LEU A 123 -17.04 -2.39 29.13
CA LEU A 123 -18.22 -2.80 29.90
C LEU A 123 -17.89 -3.73 31.08
N TYR A 124 -16.85 -4.56 30.97
CA TYR A 124 -16.39 -5.43 32.07
C TYR A 124 -15.56 -4.66 33.10
N SER A 125 -14.57 -3.89 32.64
CA SER A 125 -13.57 -3.27 33.53
C SER A 125 -13.95 -1.86 33.98
N GLY A 126 -14.78 -1.14 33.22
CA GLY A 126 -15.00 0.30 33.38
C GLY A 126 -13.80 1.16 32.98
N LYS A 127 -12.79 0.58 32.30
CA LYS A 127 -11.56 1.27 31.90
C LYS A 127 -11.39 1.18 30.39
N ALA A 128 -11.04 2.30 29.76
CA ALA A 128 -10.66 2.30 28.36
C ALA A 128 -9.28 1.64 28.24
N ARG A 129 -9.20 0.57 27.44
CA ARG A 129 -7.92 -0.08 27.12
C ARG A 129 -7.12 0.79 26.16
N PRO A 130 -5.78 0.73 26.20
CA PRO A 130 -4.97 1.35 25.17
C PRO A 130 -5.30 0.76 23.80
N SER A 131 -5.17 1.57 22.75
CA SER A 131 -5.40 1.15 21.38
C SER A 131 -4.54 -0.08 21.03
N PRO A 132 -5.11 -1.13 20.40
CA PRO A 132 -4.35 -2.33 20.05
C PRO A 132 -3.19 -1.99 19.09
N ARG A 133 -1.99 -2.47 19.42
CA ARG A 133 -0.81 -2.33 18.55
C ARG A 133 -1.03 -3.13 17.27
N GLY A 134 -0.60 -2.60 16.12
CA GLY A 134 -0.82 -3.21 14.81
C GLY A 134 -2.19 -2.93 14.15
N VAL A 135 -3.27 -2.83 14.93
CA VAL A 135 -4.61 -2.46 14.41
C VAL A 135 -4.71 -0.97 14.10
N CYS A 136 -4.12 -0.14 14.97
CA CYS A 136 -4.16 1.33 14.87
C CYS A 136 -2.92 1.92 14.20
N GLN A 137 -2.09 1.08 13.58
CA GLN A 137 -0.85 1.48 12.91
C GLN A 137 -0.95 1.11 11.44
N CYS A 138 -0.50 2.01 10.56
CA CYS A 138 -0.38 1.72 9.15
C CYS A 138 0.96 1.05 8.82
N VAL A 139 1.10 0.57 7.58
CA VAL A 139 2.34 -0.10 7.12
C VAL A 139 3.46 0.90 6.81
N ASP A 140 3.15 2.19 6.71
CA ASP A 140 4.14 3.21 6.34
C ASP A 140 5.08 3.51 7.52
N ASP A 141 6.35 3.12 7.38
CA ASP A 141 7.42 3.34 8.36
C ASP A 141 7.68 4.82 8.65
N GLY A 142 7.32 5.71 7.72
CA GLY A 142 7.45 7.17 7.89
C GLY A 142 6.31 7.83 8.68
N CYS A 143 5.29 7.07 9.08
CA CYS A 143 4.10 7.63 9.71
C CYS A 143 4.24 7.73 11.24
N SER A 144 3.77 8.83 11.84
CA SER A 144 3.69 8.99 13.30
C SER A 144 2.60 8.12 13.95
N HIS A 145 1.70 7.58 13.13
CA HIS A 145 0.51 6.81 13.51
C HIS A 145 -0.48 7.52 14.45
N VAL A 146 -0.34 8.84 14.67
CA VAL A 146 -1.27 9.61 15.53
C VAL A 146 -2.66 9.71 14.91
N ALA A 147 -2.72 10.07 13.63
CA ALA A 147 -3.96 10.31 12.88
C ALA A 147 -4.01 9.53 11.55
N CYS A 148 -3.28 8.41 11.45
CA CYS A 148 -3.31 7.56 10.27
C CYS A 148 -4.68 6.86 10.10
N ARG A 149 -5.00 6.46 8.88
CA ARG A 149 -6.29 5.83 8.55
C ARG A 149 -6.67 4.67 9.48
N PRO A 150 -5.80 3.67 9.76
CA PRO A 150 -6.10 2.62 10.74
C PRO A 150 -6.46 3.12 12.14
N ALA A 151 -5.80 4.17 12.63
CA ALA A 151 -6.10 4.77 13.93
C ALA A 151 -7.47 5.46 13.90
N VAL A 152 -7.75 6.25 12.85
CA VAL A 152 -9.03 6.92 12.65
C VAL A 152 -10.17 5.90 12.56
N ASP A 153 -10.02 4.86 11.74
CA ASP A 153 -11.01 3.79 11.59
C ASP A 153 -11.32 3.13 12.94
N PHE A 154 -10.29 2.76 13.71
CA PHE A 154 -10.50 2.18 15.03
C PHE A 154 -11.25 3.12 15.99
N LEU A 155 -10.84 4.39 16.09
CA LEU A 155 -11.48 5.37 16.97
C LEU A 155 -12.94 5.61 16.58
N VAL A 156 -13.22 5.70 15.28
CA VAL A 156 -14.56 5.91 14.73
C VAL A 156 -15.44 4.68 14.94
N GLU A 157 -14.92 3.47 14.73
CA GLU A 157 -15.62 2.23 15.02
C GLU A 157 -15.99 2.12 16.51
N VAL A 158 -15.05 2.44 17.41
CA VAL A 158 -15.33 2.43 18.87
C VAL A 158 -16.35 3.49 19.24
N LEU A 159 -16.27 4.70 18.67
CA LEU A 159 -17.27 5.75 18.88
C LEU A 159 -18.67 5.26 18.47
N TYR A 160 -18.80 4.71 17.26
CA TYR A 160 -20.07 4.19 16.76
C TYR A 160 -20.60 3.03 17.60
N ALA A 161 -19.76 2.06 17.94
CA ALA A 161 -20.15 0.92 18.78
C ALA A 161 -20.62 1.40 20.17
N SER A 162 -19.93 2.38 20.76
CA SER A 162 -20.30 2.99 22.04
C SER A 162 -21.67 3.67 21.97
N PHE A 163 -21.94 4.38 20.87
CA PHE A 163 -23.24 5.00 20.62
C PHE A 163 -24.35 3.97 20.44
N THR A 164 -24.14 2.98 19.57
CA THR A 164 -25.10 1.89 19.30
C THR A 164 -25.43 1.10 20.56
N PHE A 165 -24.43 0.80 21.39
CA PHE A 165 -24.62 0.10 22.66
C PHE A 165 -24.98 1.01 23.84
N GLN A 166 -25.23 2.29 23.58
CA GLN A 166 -25.72 3.27 24.56
C GLN A 166 -24.80 3.44 25.79
N ILE A 167 -23.50 3.64 25.54
CA ILE A 167 -22.45 3.82 26.56
C ILE A 167 -21.94 5.26 26.49
N SER A 168 -22.65 6.18 27.15
CA SER A 168 -22.45 7.63 26.99
C SER A 168 -21.06 8.11 27.41
N GLU A 169 -20.46 7.51 28.43
CA GLU A 169 -19.13 7.85 28.92
C GLU A 169 -18.06 7.54 27.87
N LEU A 170 -18.21 6.42 27.16
CA LEU A 170 -17.29 5.99 26.13
C LEU A 170 -17.45 6.82 24.84
N VAL A 171 -18.69 7.20 24.50
CA VAL A 171 -18.96 8.17 23.43
C VAL A 171 -18.24 9.50 23.70
N ALA A 172 -18.39 10.07 24.90
CA ALA A 172 -17.75 11.33 25.26
C ALA A 172 -16.22 11.24 25.26
N LEU A 173 -15.65 10.09 25.66
CA LEU A 173 -14.21 9.86 25.63
C LEU A 173 -13.66 9.84 24.20
N TYR A 174 -14.25 9.03 23.32
CA TYR A 174 -13.74 8.86 21.95
C TYR A 174 -14.05 10.07 21.06
N GLN A 175 -15.15 10.79 21.33
CA GLN A 175 -15.39 12.09 20.71
C GLN A 175 -14.28 13.10 21.04
N ARG A 176 -13.79 13.12 22.30
CA ARG A 176 -12.67 13.98 22.69
C ARG A 176 -11.37 13.55 22.00
N HIS A 177 -11.05 12.26 21.99
CA HIS A 177 -9.86 11.76 21.31
C HIS A 177 -9.85 12.13 19.82
N LEU A 178 -11.00 12.01 19.13
CA LEU A 178 -11.12 12.39 17.72
C LEU A 178 -10.97 13.90 17.51
N LEU A 179 -11.48 14.73 18.42
CA LEU A 179 -11.26 16.18 18.40
C LEU A 179 -9.79 16.54 18.58
N ASP A 180 -9.08 15.85 19.48
CA ASP A 180 -7.68 16.13 19.81
C ASP A 180 -6.73 15.86 18.62
N ILE A 181 -7.07 14.91 17.75
CA ILE A 181 -6.27 14.56 16.58
C ILE A 181 -6.77 15.18 15.27
N LEU A 182 -7.91 15.89 15.28
CA LEU A 182 -8.65 16.26 14.07
C LEU A 182 -7.82 17.09 13.08
N ASP A 183 -6.93 17.94 13.59
CA ASP A 183 -6.08 18.82 12.77
C ASP A 183 -4.94 18.05 12.08
N GLU A 184 -4.58 16.86 12.56
CA GLU A 184 -3.58 15.97 11.96
C GLU A 184 -4.19 14.97 10.96
N VAL A 185 -5.52 14.82 10.94
CA VAL A 185 -6.23 13.88 10.06
C VAL A 185 -6.19 14.40 8.62
N ALA A 186 -5.83 13.51 7.68
CA ALA A 186 -5.91 13.81 6.25
C ALA A 186 -7.34 14.21 5.86
N LYS A 187 -7.50 15.19 4.95
CA LYS A 187 -8.81 15.75 4.61
C LYS A 187 -9.80 14.68 4.12
N ASP A 188 -9.34 13.73 3.30
CA ASP A 188 -10.16 12.60 2.83
C ASP A 188 -10.63 11.69 4.00
N ASP A 189 -9.77 11.47 5.00
CA ASP A 189 -10.09 10.61 6.14
C ASP A 189 -11.09 11.25 7.12
N MET A 190 -11.15 12.58 7.14
CA MET A 190 -12.13 13.34 7.91
C MET A 190 -13.57 13.06 7.48
N LEU A 191 -13.80 12.65 6.23
CA LEU A 191 -15.13 12.30 5.74
C LEU A 191 -15.74 11.13 6.52
N VAL A 192 -14.94 10.15 6.95
CA VAL A 192 -15.44 9.02 7.74
C VAL A 192 -15.74 9.40 9.18
N ILE A 193 -14.94 10.30 9.77
CA ILE A 193 -15.25 10.89 11.08
C ILE A 193 -16.57 11.65 11.00
N LEU A 194 -16.75 12.49 9.97
CA LEU A 194 -17.96 13.27 9.76
C LEU A 194 -19.19 12.37 9.56
N PHE A 195 -19.06 11.31 8.75
CA PHE A 195 -20.13 10.36 8.48
C PHE A 195 -20.64 9.72 9.78
N VAL A 196 -19.74 9.19 10.61
CA VAL A 196 -20.13 8.56 11.89
C VAL A 196 -20.61 9.57 12.92
N ALA A 197 -20.01 10.76 12.99
CA ALA A 197 -20.49 11.83 13.87
C ALA A 197 -21.94 12.22 13.52
N ASN A 198 -22.29 12.25 12.23
CA ASN A 198 -23.65 12.48 11.76
C ASN A 198 -24.60 11.36 12.20
N MET A 199 -24.20 10.10 12.08
CA MET A 199 -25.00 8.96 12.55
C MET A 199 -25.25 8.99 14.06
N CYS A 200 -24.26 9.42 14.85
CA CYS A 200 -24.39 9.56 16.31
C CYS A 200 -25.23 10.79 16.71
N GLY A 201 -25.56 11.67 15.76
CA GLY A 201 -26.43 12.81 15.93
C GLY A 201 -26.01 13.74 17.07
N LYS A 202 -26.96 14.05 17.97
CA LYS A 202 -26.75 15.01 19.06
C LYS A 202 -25.61 14.62 20.01
N ALA A 203 -25.31 13.34 20.15
CA ALA A 203 -24.23 12.88 21.02
C ALA A 203 -22.85 13.39 20.53
N CYS A 204 -22.67 13.57 19.22
CA CYS A 204 -21.41 13.97 18.60
C CYS A 204 -21.46 15.37 17.96
N GLN A 205 -22.36 16.25 18.41
CA GLN A 205 -22.61 17.53 17.75
C GLN A 205 -21.35 18.43 17.65
N SER A 206 -20.49 18.46 18.67
CA SER A 206 -19.27 19.26 18.63
C SER A 206 -18.24 18.73 17.63
N LEU A 207 -18.11 17.39 17.52
CA LEU A 207 -17.25 16.75 16.54
C LEU A 207 -17.79 16.97 15.12
N LEU A 208 -19.10 16.82 14.93
CA LEU A 208 -19.79 17.12 13.67
C LEU A 208 -19.50 18.54 13.19
N GLY A 209 -19.70 19.54 14.07
CA GLY A 209 -19.46 20.95 13.74
C GLY A 209 -18.01 21.22 13.33
N ARG A 210 -17.04 20.72 14.10
CA ARG A 210 -15.62 20.88 13.81
C ARG A 210 -15.19 20.20 12.50
N CYS A 211 -15.71 19.02 12.21
CA CYS A 211 -15.48 18.34 10.92
C CYS A 211 -16.02 19.17 9.75
N ILE A 212 -17.26 19.69 9.86
CA ILE A 212 -17.87 20.54 8.84
C ILE A 212 -17.01 21.78 8.61
N GLU A 213 -16.62 22.49 9.66
CA GLU A 213 -15.77 23.70 9.57
C GLU A 213 -14.44 23.43 8.83
N SER A 214 -13.81 22.28 9.10
CA SER A 214 -12.55 21.89 8.46
C SER A 214 -12.75 21.47 7.00
N ILE A 215 -13.83 20.76 6.66
CA ILE A 215 -14.14 20.32 5.29
C ILE A 215 -14.61 21.48 4.41
N VAL A 216 -15.34 22.44 4.97
CA VAL A 216 -15.74 23.66 4.25
C VAL A 216 -14.51 24.39 3.70
N LYS A 217 -13.39 24.40 4.45
CA LYS A 217 -12.11 25.03 4.07
C LYS A 217 -11.17 24.12 3.28
N SER A 218 -11.54 22.88 2.99
CA SER A 218 -10.68 21.93 2.27
C SER A 218 -10.89 21.98 0.76
N ASP A 219 -9.97 21.34 0.03
CA ASP A 219 -9.97 21.14 -1.42
C ASP A 219 -10.84 19.96 -1.89
N ILE A 220 -11.63 19.36 -0.99
CA ILE A 220 -12.49 18.20 -1.35
C ILE A 220 -13.60 18.67 -2.29
N ASP A 221 -13.66 18.06 -3.47
CA ASP A 221 -14.64 18.38 -4.50
C ASP A 221 -16.06 17.90 -4.14
N ILE A 222 -17.07 18.52 -4.76
CA ILE A 222 -18.47 18.21 -4.47
C ILE A 222 -18.83 16.75 -4.82
N LEU A 223 -18.24 16.15 -5.85
CA LEU A 223 -18.54 14.76 -6.22
C LEU A 223 -18.08 13.79 -5.13
N THR A 224 -16.89 14.00 -4.60
CA THR A 224 -16.36 13.22 -3.47
C THR A 224 -17.26 13.36 -2.24
N LEU A 225 -17.75 14.57 -1.94
CA LEU A 225 -18.72 14.78 -0.85
C LEU A 225 -20.04 14.04 -1.11
N ASP A 226 -20.59 14.14 -2.33
CA ASP A 226 -21.88 13.53 -2.71
C ASP A 226 -21.84 12.00 -2.65
N LYS A 227 -20.68 11.40 -2.95
CA LYS A 227 -20.46 9.94 -2.86
C LYS A 227 -20.19 9.47 -1.43
N ALA A 228 -19.61 10.31 -0.57
CA ALA A 228 -19.20 9.93 0.79
C ALA A 228 -20.23 10.25 1.88
N LEU A 229 -21.08 11.26 1.68
CA LEU A 229 -21.92 11.82 2.74
C LEU A 229 -23.41 11.89 2.36
N PRO A 230 -24.32 11.89 3.35
CA PRO A 230 -25.74 12.14 3.08
C PRO A 230 -25.99 13.53 2.49
N GLN A 231 -26.94 13.62 1.55
CA GLN A 231 -27.27 14.86 0.81
C GLN A 231 -27.52 16.09 1.70
N GLN A 232 -28.09 15.90 2.89
CA GLN A 232 -28.33 17.00 3.83
C GLN A 232 -27.03 17.66 4.30
N ILE A 233 -26.00 16.85 4.57
CA ILE A 233 -24.68 17.33 5.01
C ILE A 233 -23.92 17.93 3.84
N VAL A 234 -24.00 17.31 2.66
CA VAL A 234 -23.40 17.87 1.43
C VAL A 234 -23.96 19.26 1.16
N LYS A 235 -25.29 19.42 1.21
CA LYS A 235 -25.94 20.71 1.05
C LYS A 235 -25.48 21.73 2.08
N GLN A 236 -25.40 21.34 3.35
CA GLN A 236 -24.91 22.23 4.41
C GLN A 236 -23.48 22.72 4.14
N ILE A 237 -22.58 21.82 3.72
CA ILE A 237 -21.20 22.17 3.37
C ILE A 237 -21.16 23.09 2.15
N THR A 238 -21.96 22.83 1.11
CA THR A 238 -22.01 23.68 -0.08
C THR A 238 -22.55 25.07 0.21
N ASP A 239 -23.59 25.18 1.05
CA ASP A 239 -24.18 26.46 1.43
C ASP A 239 -23.15 27.29 2.23
N TYR A 240 -22.42 26.69 3.17
CA TYR A 240 -21.34 27.37 3.91
C TYR A 240 -20.16 27.79 3.03
N ARG A 241 -19.79 26.97 2.04
CA ARG A 241 -18.76 27.36 1.05
C ARG A 241 -19.18 28.58 0.25
N GLN A 242 -20.45 28.68 -0.14
CA GLN A 242 -21.00 29.85 -0.83
C GLN A 242 -21.03 31.09 0.06
N GLU A 243 -21.47 30.96 1.32
CA GLU A 243 -21.54 32.08 2.28
C GLU A 243 -20.17 32.69 2.57
N LEU A 244 -19.11 31.88 2.61
CA LEU A 244 -17.76 32.37 2.88
C LEU A 244 -17.12 33.13 1.71
N GLY A 245 -17.77 33.19 0.54
CA GLY A 245 -17.26 33.91 -0.63
C GLY A 245 -15.87 33.45 -1.05
N LEU A 246 -15.49 32.20 -0.71
CA LEU A 246 -14.32 31.57 -1.29
C LEU A 246 -14.60 31.53 -2.80
N ASP A 247 -13.78 32.20 -3.60
CA ASP A 247 -13.76 32.03 -5.06
C ASP A 247 -13.44 30.57 -5.31
N MET A 248 -14.48 29.72 -5.29
CA MET A 248 -14.31 28.29 -5.43
C MET A 248 -13.81 28.09 -6.85
N PRO A 249 -12.59 27.56 -7.05
CA PRO A 249 -12.11 27.23 -8.38
C PRO A 249 -13.17 26.38 -9.09
N ASP A 250 -13.33 26.54 -10.41
CA ASP A 250 -14.33 25.80 -11.20
C ASP A 250 -14.33 24.28 -10.92
N HIS A 251 -13.20 23.74 -10.47
CA HIS A 251 -12.98 22.34 -10.11
C HIS A 251 -13.55 21.87 -8.76
N ILE A 252 -13.92 22.78 -7.84
CA ILE A 252 -14.66 22.42 -6.62
C ILE A 252 -16.17 22.58 -6.85
N SER A 253 -16.56 23.35 -7.87
CA SER A 253 -17.94 23.52 -8.29
C SER A 253 -18.52 22.23 -8.87
N PHE A 254 -19.84 22.20 -9.04
CA PHE A 254 -20.47 21.08 -9.72
C PHE A 254 -19.96 20.99 -11.16
N PRO A 255 -19.65 19.78 -11.66
CA PRO A 255 -19.24 19.63 -13.05
C PRO A 255 -20.31 20.19 -14.00
N ASP A 256 -19.85 20.71 -15.14
CA ASP A 256 -20.73 21.19 -16.20
C ASP A 256 -21.74 20.13 -16.63
N LYS A 257 -22.88 20.57 -17.17
CA LYS A 257 -23.99 19.68 -17.55
C LYS A 257 -23.55 18.53 -18.45
N HIS A 258 -22.54 18.75 -19.30
CA HIS A 258 -21.99 17.71 -20.17
C HIS A 258 -21.15 16.69 -19.38
N ILE A 259 -20.20 17.13 -18.55
CA ILE A 259 -19.38 16.27 -17.69
C ILE A 259 -20.27 15.41 -16.78
N LYS A 260 -21.33 16.00 -16.21
CA LYS A 260 -22.35 15.26 -15.44
C LYS A 260 -23.01 14.13 -16.22
N ARG A 261 -23.24 14.30 -17.53
CA ARG A 261 -23.80 13.24 -18.38
C ARG A 261 -22.80 12.12 -18.59
N ILE A 262 -21.51 12.44 -18.78
CA ILE A 262 -20.43 11.45 -18.87
C ILE A 262 -20.34 10.66 -17.56
N HIS A 263 -20.32 11.32 -16.41
CA HIS A 263 -20.28 10.64 -15.09
C HIS A 263 -21.51 9.77 -14.85
N ARG A 264 -22.71 10.19 -15.29
CA ARG A 264 -23.92 9.35 -15.21
C ARG A 264 -23.87 8.12 -16.13
N ALA A 265 -23.27 8.24 -17.31
CA ALA A 265 -23.07 7.10 -18.20
C ALA A 265 -22.10 6.09 -17.57
N LEU A 266 -21.03 6.57 -16.91
CA LEU A 266 -20.10 5.76 -16.13
C LEU A 266 -20.76 5.10 -14.91
N ASP A 267 -21.64 5.81 -14.18
CA ASP A 267 -22.43 5.22 -13.09
C ASP A 267 -23.40 4.13 -13.58
N SER A 268 -23.72 4.11 -14.88
CA SER A 268 -24.62 3.13 -15.51
C SER A 268 -23.87 2.02 -16.26
N ASP A 269 -22.54 1.98 -16.15
CA ASP A 269 -21.64 1.04 -16.86
C ASP A 269 -21.81 1.07 -18.41
N ASP A 270 -22.22 2.21 -18.99
CA ASP A 270 -22.46 2.38 -20.43
C ASP A 270 -21.30 3.14 -21.11
N VAL A 271 -20.22 2.42 -21.40
CA VAL A 271 -19.00 2.96 -22.05
C VAL A 271 -19.27 3.40 -23.49
N GLU A 272 -20.26 2.81 -24.18
CA GLU A 272 -20.64 3.24 -25.52
C GLU A 272 -21.39 4.57 -25.50
N LEU A 273 -22.23 4.81 -24.50
CA LEU A 273 -22.82 6.14 -24.28
C LEU A 273 -21.74 7.17 -23.95
N VAL A 274 -20.73 6.83 -23.15
CA VAL A 274 -19.56 7.71 -22.95
C VAL A 274 -18.90 8.05 -24.29
N ARG A 275 -18.66 7.04 -25.14
CA ARG A 275 -18.08 7.24 -26.48
C ARG A 275 -18.95 8.15 -27.37
N MET A 276 -20.27 8.02 -27.31
CA MET A 276 -21.19 8.90 -28.04
C MET A 276 -21.13 10.34 -27.51
N LEU A 277 -21.17 10.54 -26.20
CA LEU A 277 -21.11 11.86 -25.56
C LEU A 277 -19.81 12.60 -25.92
N LEU A 278 -18.68 11.89 -25.95
CA LEU A 278 -17.38 12.43 -26.36
C LEU A 278 -17.33 12.82 -27.86
N LYS A 279 -18.18 12.25 -28.71
CA LYS A 279 -18.29 12.65 -30.13
C LYS A 279 -19.19 13.87 -30.33
N GLU A 280 -20.19 14.05 -29.47
CA GLU A 280 -21.16 15.14 -29.58
C GLU A 280 -20.63 16.48 -29.05
N ALA A 281 -19.71 16.46 -28.08
CA ALA A 281 -19.11 17.65 -27.49
C ALA A 281 -17.61 17.74 -27.77
N HIS A 282 -17.02 18.92 -27.58
CA HIS A 282 -15.57 19.14 -27.71
C HIS A 282 -14.80 18.82 -26.42
N THR A 283 -15.46 18.21 -25.42
CA THR A 283 -14.82 17.82 -24.16
C THR A 283 -14.20 16.44 -24.27
N ASN A 284 -12.90 16.33 -24.00
CA ASN A 284 -12.21 15.04 -23.97
C ASN A 284 -12.33 14.35 -22.58
N LEU A 285 -11.86 13.10 -22.48
CA LEU A 285 -11.92 12.32 -21.23
C LEU A 285 -11.14 12.96 -20.08
N ASP A 286 -10.02 13.60 -20.39
CA ASP A 286 -9.11 14.19 -19.39
C ASP A 286 -9.70 15.48 -18.80
N GLU A 287 -10.30 16.33 -19.64
CA GLU A 287 -11.06 17.52 -19.21
C GLU A 287 -12.26 17.17 -18.33
N ALA A 288 -12.90 16.03 -18.59
CA ALA A 288 -13.99 15.52 -17.78
C ALA A 288 -13.53 14.78 -16.52
N TYR A 289 -12.22 14.59 -16.32
CA TYR A 289 -11.61 13.69 -15.33
C TYR A 289 -12.33 12.32 -15.27
N ALA A 290 -12.78 11.84 -16.43
CA ALA A 290 -13.66 10.68 -16.53
C ALA A 290 -12.97 9.40 -16.05
N LEU A 291 -11.66 9.27 -16.31
CA LEU A 291 -10.88 8.14 -15.82
C LEU A 291 -10.68 8.20 -14.30
N HIS A 292 -10.43 9.37 -13.70
CA HIS A 292 -10.40 9.55 -12.25
C HIS A 292 -11.73 9.16 -11.62
N TYR A 293 -12.84 9.60 -12.21
CA TYR A 293 -14.18 9.24 -11.76
C TYR A 293 -14.42 7.73 -11.82
N ALA A 294 -14.09 7.09 -12.94
CA ALA A 294 -14.27 5.65 -13.12
C ALA A 294 -13.43 4.84 -12.10
N VAL A 295 -12.16 5.20 -11.93
CA VAL A 295 -11.28 4.55 -10.96
C VAL A 295 -11.77 4.71 -9.53
N ALA A 296 -12.31 5.89 -9.18
CA ALA A 296 -12.82 6.16 -7.83
C ALA A 296 -14.15 5.45 -7.53
N PHE A 297 -15.09 5.40 -8.49
CA PHE A 297 -16.49 5.06 -8.19
C PHE A 297 -17.11 3.93 -9.03
N CYS A 298 -16.60 3.63 -10.22
CA CYS A 298 -17.16 2.60 -11.10
C CYS A 298 -16.53 1.23 -10.85
N ASP A 299 -17.05 0.14 -11.39
CA ASP A 299 -16.44 -1.17 -11.22
C ASP A 299 -15.08 -1.32 -11.98
N ALA A 300 -14.35 -2.40 -11.71
CA ALA A 300 -13.08 -2.66 -12.37
C ALA A 300 -13.24 -2.96 -13.88
N LYS A 301 -14.43 -3.40 -14.31
CA LYS A 301 -14.72 -3.77 -15.70
C LYS A 301 -14.91 -2.52 -16.55
N THR A 302 -15.83 -1.64 -16.18
CA THR A 302 -16.07 -0.32 -16.76
C THR A 302 -14.78 0.51 -16.78
N THR A 303 -13.99 0.47 -15.71
CA THR A 303 -12.67 1.12 -15.69
C THR A 303 -11.72 0.56 -16.75
N SER A 304 -11.67 -0.77 -16.92
CA SER A 304 -10.81 -1.42 -17.91
C SER A 304 -11.27 -1.13 -19.34
N GLU A 305 -12.57 -1.17 -19.61
CA GLU A 305 -13.16 -0.83 -20.91
C GLU A 305 -12.88 0.64 -21.28
N LEU A 306 -12.97 1.56 -20.32
CA LEU A 306 -12.62 2.97 -20.51
C LEU A 306 -11.13 3.16 -20.80
N LEU A 307 -10.25 2.43 -20.10
CA LEU A 307 -8.80 2.43 -20.36
C LEU A 307 -8.44 1.85 -21.74
N ASP A 308 -9.21 0.87 -22.21
CA ASP A 308 -9.00 0.24 -23.51
C ASP A 308 -9.38 1.12 -24.69
N LEU A 309 -10.15 2.19 -24.46
CA LEU A 309 -10.37 3.22 -25.47
C LEU A 309 -9.06 3.92 -25.89
N GLY A 310 -8.07 3.99 -24.99
CA GLY A 310 -6.78 4.63 -25.25
C GLY A 310 -6.87 6.13 -25.52
N LEU A 311 -7.94 6.78 -25.05
CA LEU A 311 -8.24 8.20 -25.29
C LEU A 311 -7.90 9.11 -24.10
N ALA A 312 -7.54 8.55 -22.95
CA ALA A 312 -7.25 9.29 -21.72
C ALA A 312 -5.78 9.15 -21.33
N ASP A 313 -5.19 10.23 -20.83
CA ASP A 313 -3.86 10.22 -20.24
C ASP A 313 -3.90 9.63 -18.82
N VAL A 314 -3.30 8.45 -18.64
CA VAL A 314 -3.21 7.75 -17.36
C VAL A 314 -2.35 8.46 -16.30
N ASN A 315 -1.55 9.44 -16.71
CA ASN A 315 -0.72 10.25 -15.81
C ASN A 315 -1.29 11.65 -15.58
N CYS A 316 -2.46 11.96 -16.16
CA CYS A 316 -3.17 13.20 -15.91
C CYS A 316 -3.45 13.36 -14.42
N ARG A 317 -3.14 14.55 -13.88
CA ARG A 317 -3.44 14.92 -12.51
C ARG A 317 -4.78 15.64 -12.44
N ASN A 318 -5.63 15.24 -11.52
CA ASN A 318 -6.85 15.98 -11.22
C ASN A 318 -6.53 17.31 -10.52
N SER A 319 -7.58 18.10 -10.23
CA SER A 319 -7.47 19.39 -9.56
C SER A 319 -6.78 19.36 -8.18
N ARG A 320 -6.76 18.20 -7.52
CA ARG A 320 -6.08 17.99 -6.23
C ARG A 320 -4.64 17.49 -6.38
N GLY A 321 -4.19 17.26 -7.61
CA GLY A 321 -2.87 16.73 -7.93
C GLY A 321 -2.77 15.19 -7.90
N TYR A 322 -3.90 14.47 -7.84
CA TYR A 322 -3.91 13.01 -7.88
C TYR A 322 -3.91 12.48 -9.31
N THR A 323 -3.01 11.53 -9.60
CA THR A 323 -3.12 10.66 -10.77
C THR A 323 -4.14 9.56 -10.51
N VAL A 324 -4.58 8.87 -11.55
CA VAL A 324 -5.50 7.74 -11.40
C VAL A 324 -4.86 6.56 -10.65
N LEU A 325 -3.53 6.45 -10.67
CA LEU A 325 -2.80 5.44 -9.87
C LEU A 325 -2.88 5.74 -8.36
N HIS A 326 -2.85 7.02 -7.96
CA HIS A 326 -3.10 7.41 -6.56
C HIS A 326 -4.50 7.00 -6.10
N LEU A 327 -5.53 7.28 -6.91
CA LEU A 327 -6.91 6.90 -6.59
C LEU A 327 -7.09 5.38 -6.54
N ALA A 328 -6.45 4.63 -7.45
CA ALA A 328 -6.47 3.17 -7.43
C ALA A 328 -5.80 2.60 -6.16
N ALA A 329 -4.72 3.23 -5.69
CA ALA A 329 -4.09 2.88 -4.41
C ALA A 329 -5.02 3.16 -3.21
N MET A 330 -5.77 4.26 -3.23
CA MET A 330 -6.77 4.56 -2.20
C MET A 330 -7.89 3.52 -2.16
N ARG A 331 -8.32 3.06 -3.33
CA ARG A 331 -9.39 2.06 -3.48
C ARG A 331 -8.96 0.63 -3.13
N LYS A 332 -7.65 0.36 -3.08
CA LYS A 332 -7.07 -0.96 -2.78
C LYS A 332 -7.56 -2.06 -3.73
N GLU A 333 -7.62 -1.74 -5.03
CA GLU A 333 -8.05 -2.68 -6.07
C GLU A 333 -6.88 -3.11 -6.98
N PRO A 334 -6.28 -4.31 -6.76
CA PRO A 334 -5.09 -4.76 -7.49
C PRO A 334 -5.28 -4.80 -9.01
N LYS A 335 -6.49 -5.20 -9.47
CA LYS A 335 -6.79 -5.30 -10.90
C LYS A 335 -6.67 -3.96 -11.61
N ILE A 336 -7.20 -2.89 -10.99
CA ILE A 336 -7.14 -1.54 -11.56
C ILE A 336 -5.69 -1.04 -11.55
N ILE A 337 -4.95 -1.26 -10.45
CA ILE A 337 -3.53 -0.90 -10.36
C ILE A 337 -2.72 -1.57 -11.48
N VAL A 338 -2.89 -2.88 -11.70
CA VAL A 338 -2.20 -3.60 -12.77
C VAL A 338 -2.58 -3.08 -14.16
N SER A 339 -3.87 -2.83 -14.42
CA SER A 339 -4.33 -2.27 -15.69
C SER A 339 -3.71 -0.89 -15.96
N LEU A 340 -3.67 -0.02 -14.95
CA LEU A 340 -3.07 1.31 -15.05
C LEU A 340 -1.56 1.24 -15.32
N LEU A 341 -0.83 0.42 -14.56
CA LEU A 341 0.61 0.22 -14.76
C LEU A 341 0.92 -0.34 -16.16
N THR A 342 0.09 -1.26 -16.67
CA THR A 342 0.23 -1.82 -18.02
C THR A 342 0.00 -0.78 -19.12
N LYS A 343 -0.81 0.25 -18.83
CA LYS A 343 -1.10 1.38 -19.73
C LYS A 343 -0.11 2.55 -19.56
N GLY A 344 0.96 2.39 -18.78
CA GLY A 344 2.02 3.39 -18.63
C GLY A 344 1.87 4.33 -17.44
N ALA A 345 1.03 4.01 -16.45
CA ALA A 345 0.93 4.81 -15.23
C ALA A 345 2.26 4.83 -14.46
N ARG A 346 2.70 6.03 -14.03
CA ARG A 346 3.99 6.24 -13.36
C ARG A 346 3.87 6.04 -11.86
N PRO A 347 4.50 4.99 -11.27
CA PRO A 347 4.45 4.75 -9.83
C PRO A 347 5.25 5.76 -9.01
N SER A 348 6.18 6.47 -9.63
CA SER A 348 7.04 7.48 -9.00
C SER A 348 6.40 8.87 -8.89
N ASP A 349 5.25 9.08 -9.52
CA ASP A 349 4.59 10.39 -9.49
C ASP A 349 4.17 10.73 -8.06
N LEU A 350 4.30 12.01 -7.74
CA LEU A 350 3.95 12.56 -6.44
C LEU A 350 2.60 13.29 -6.51
N THR A 351 1.87 13.17 -5.42
CA THR A 351 0.75 14.05 -5.07
C THR A 351 1.23 15.43 -4.62
N SER A 352 0.30 16.36 -4.46
CA SER A 352 0.58 17.72 -3.95
C SER A 352 1.21 17.73 -2.56
N ASP A 353 0.94 16.71 -1.74
CA ASP A 353 1.53 16.50 -0.41
C ASP A 353 2.78 15.60 -0.43
N GLY A 354 3.34 15.31 -1.61
CA GLY A 354 4.62 14.62 -1.75
C GLY A 354 4.58 13.12 -1.52
N ARG A 355 3.40 12.49 -1.61
CA ARG A 355 3.21 11.05 -1.45
C ARG A 355 3.14 10.36 -2.81
N LYS A 356 3.72 9.16 -2.89
CA LYS A 356 3.56 8.23 -4.00
C LYS A 356 2.36 7.32 -3.79
N ALA A 357 1.91 6.66 -4.85
CA ALA A 357 0.85 5.64 -4.79
C ALA A 357 1.12 4.54 -3.75
N VAL A 358 2.38 4.06 -3.66
CA VAL A 358 2.76 3.03 -2.67
C VAL A 358 2.62 3.52 -1.22
N GLN A 359 2.98 4.78 -0.94
CA GLN A 359 2.91 5.36 0.40
C GLN A 359 1.45 5.54 0.81
N ILE A 360 0.58 5.96 -0.12
CA ILE A 360 -0.87 6.03 0.11
C ILE A 360 -1.41 4.63 0.47
N ALA A 361 -1.09 3.60 -0.32
CA ALA A 361 -1.52 2.23 -0.04
C ALA A 361 -1.02 1.73 1.34
N LYS A 362 0.24 2.01 1.70
CA LYS A 362 0.81 1.67 3.01
C LYS A 362 0.10 2.40 4.15
N CYS A 363 -0.14 3.70 4.01
CA CYS A 363 -0.85 4.54 5.00
C CYS A 363 -2.29 4.08 5.27
N LEU A 364 -2.95 3.48 4.28
CA LEU A 364 -4.33 3.01 4.40
C LEU A 364 -4.44 1.56 4.89
N THR A 365 -3.35 0.80 4.92
CA THR A 365 -3.35 -0.63 5.25
C THR A 365 -2.98 -0.83 6.72
N LYS A 366 -3.76 -1.64 7.45
CA LYS A 366 -3.46 -1.99 8.85
C LYS A 366 -2.19 -2.85 8.90
N ALA A 367 -1.27 -2.52 9.80
CA ALA A 367 0.00 -3.24 9.94
C ALA A 367 -0.23 -4.72 10.29
N GLU A 368 -1.20 -5.02 11.17
CA GLU A 368 -1.56 -6.40 11.53
C GLU A 368 -1.98 -7.22 10.30
N ASP A 369 -2.83 -6.67 9.44
CA ASP A 369 -3.32 -7.36 8.24
C ASP A 369 -2.20 -7.61 7.22
N TYR A 370 -1.22 -6.69 7.14
CA TYR A 370 -0.08 -6.82 6.23
C TYR A 370 0.91 -7.90 6.68
N TYR A 371 1.25 -7.93 7.97
CA TYR A 371 2.25 -8.86 8.53
C TYR A 371 1.68 -10.25 8.86
N LYS A 372 0.35 -10.42 8.79
CA LYS A 372 -0.27 -11.73 9.01
C LYS A 372 0.20 -12.76 7.97
N THR A 373 0.69 -13.90 8.45
CA THR A 373 1.07 -15.02 7.57
C THR A 373 -0.17 -15.52 6.83
N THR A 374 -0.09 -15.55 5.50
CA THR A 374 -1.14 -16.16 4.68
C THR A 374 -0.90 -17.66 4.68
N ASP A 375 -1.89 -18.46 5.10
CA ASP A 375 -1.79 -19.93 5.03
C ASP A 375 -1.56 -20.37 3.57
N GLU A 376 -0.74 -21.39 3.35
CA GLU A 376 -0.44 -21.92 2.02
C GLU A 376 -1.74 -22.23 1.23
N GLY A 377 -1.89 -21.60 0.06
CA GLY A 377 -3.05 -21.79 -0.82
C GLY A 377 -4.22 -20.82 -0.62
N LYS A 378 -4.21 -19.92 0.37
CA LYS A 378 -5.21 -18.84 0.49
C LYS A 378 -4.79 -17.61 -0.33
N ALA A 379 -5.77 -16.91 -0.92
CA ALA A 379 -5.51 -15.68 -1.65
C ALA A 379 -4.92 -14.59 -0.73
N SER A 380 -3.87 -13.91 -1.18
CA SER A 380 -3.29 -12.77 -0.47
C SER A 380 -4.34 -11.68 -0.25
N PRO A 381 -4.38 -11.02 0.92
CA PRO A 381 -5.22 -9.85 1.13
C PRO A 381 -5.00 -8.79 0.03
N ARG A 382 -6.09 -8.18 -0.46
CA ARG A 382 -6.02 -7.20 -1.57
C ARG A 382 -5.06 -6.06 -1.26
N ASP A 383 -5.11 -5.53 -0.04
CA ASP A 383 -4.30 -4.42 0.45
C ASP A 383 -2.80 -4.73 0.36
N ARG A 384 -2.39 -5.91 0.83
CA ARG A 384 -1.01 -6.40 0.76
C ARG A 384 -0.57 -6.56 -0.69
N LEU A 385 -1.40 -7.17 -1.52
CA LEU A 385 -1.11 -7.35 -2.94
C LEU A 385 -0.95 -6.01 -3.67
N CYS A 386 -1.75 -4.99 -3.35
CA CYS A 386 -1.60 -3.65 -3.90
C CYS A 386 -0.23 -3.04 -3.57
N ILE A 387 0.19 -3.14 -2.30
CA ILE A 387 1.50 -2.64 -1.86
C ILE A 387 2.62 -3.39 -2.59
N GLU A 388 2.57 -4.72 -2.63
CA GLU A 388 3.58 -5.55 -3.32
C GLU A 388 3.68 -5.20 -4.82
N ILE A 389 2.56 -5.02 -5.52
CA ILE A 389 2.54 -4.61 -6.93
C ILE A 389 3.16 -3.23 -7.11
N LEU A 390 2.78 -2.25 -6.29
CA LEU A 390 3.29 -0.88 -6.39
C LEU A 390 4.78 -0.80 -6.06
N GLU A 391 5.26 -1.48 -5.01
CA GLU A 391 6.68 -1.55 -4.72
C GLU A 391 7.47 -2.26 -5.83
N GLN A 392 6.90 -3.33 -6.41
CA GLN A 392 7.50 -4.01 -7.55
C GLN A 392 7.56 -3.11 -8.78
N ALA A 393 6.56 -2.25 -8.98
CA ALA A 393 6.55 -1.26 -10.04
C ALA A 393 7.58 -0.16 -9.81
N GLU A 394 7.85 0.24 -8.56
CA GLU A 394 8.94 1.19 -8.25
C GLU A 394 10.34 0.59 -8.43
N ARG A 395 10.52 -0.68 -8.05
CA ARG A 395 11.80 -1.39 -8.22
C ARG A 395 12.09 -1.70 -9.69
N ARG A 396 11.05 -1.75 -10.52
CA ARG A 396 11.18 -1.79 -11.98
C ARG A 396 11.48 -0.36 -12.43
N ASP A 397 12.77 -0.06 -12.59
CA ASP A 397 13.25 1.11 -13.36
C ASP A 397 12.37 1.26 -14.62
N PRO A 398 11.88 2.47 -14.99
CA PRO A 398 10.75 2.64 -15.89
C PRO A 398 11.10 2.20 -17.31
N LEU A 399 10.96 0.90 -17.56
CA LEU A 399 11.02 0.31 -18.89
C LEU A 399 9.98 -0.80 -18.94
N LEU A 400 8.74 -0.37 -19.16
CA LEU A 400 7.69 -1.03 -19.96
C LEU A 400 6.40 -0.20 -19.81
N GLY A 401 6.31 0.93 -20.52
CA GLY A 401 5.07 1.72 -20.54
C GLY A 401 5.10 3.02 -21.33
N GLU A 402 6.26 3.68 -21.48
CA GLU A 402 6.33 4.99 -22.14
C GLU A 402 7.58 5.15 -23.01
N ALA A 403 7.55 4.64 -24.24
CA ALA A 403 8.42 5.10 -25.32
C ALA A 403 7.96 4.70 -26.75
N SER A 404 6.70 4.32 -26.98
CA SER A 404 6.20 4.11 -28.35
C SER A 404 5.77 5.42 -29.05
N VAL A 405 5.74 6.56 -28.33
CA VAL A 405 5.23 7.84 -28.87
C VAL A 405 6.28 8.98 -28.84
N SER A 406 7.56 8.72 -28.53
CA SER A 406 8.63 9.74 -28.68
C SER A 406 9.93 9.16 -29.23
N LEU A 407 9.79 8.35 -30.28
CA LEU A 407 10.83 7.68 -31.08
C LEU A 407 11.84 8.60 -31.80
N ALA A 408 11.93 9.89 -31.45
CA ALA A 408 12.91 10.81 -32.01
C ALA A 408 14.07 11.16 -31.06
N MET A 409 13.98 10.86 -29.76
CA MET A 409 15.04 11.20 -28.79
C MET A 409 15.72 9.98 -28.11
N ALA A 410 15.27 8.75 -28.38
CA ALA A 410 15.69 7.53 -27.68
C ALA A 410 16.76 6.68 -28.40
N GLY A 411 17.41 7.21 -29.45
CA GLY A 411 18.41 6.46 -30.22
C GLY A 411 19.63 6.07 -29.38
N ASP A 412 20.07 6.96 -28.49
CA ASP A 412 21.32 6.76 -27.74
C ASP A 412 21.10 5.94 -26.46
N ASP A 413 19.99 6.12 -25.74
CA ASP A 413 19.73 5.42 -24.47
C ASP A 413 19.49 3.91 -24.65
N LEU A 414 18.71 3.51 -25.67
CA LEU A 414 18.48 2.11 -25.97
C LEU A 414 19.72 1.42 -26.59
N ARG A 415 20.56 2.18 -27.31
CA ARG A 415 21.85 1.69 -27.82
C ARG A 415 22.82 1.43 -26.66
N MET A 416 22.90 2.34 -25.70
CA MET A 416 23.71 2.18 -24.48
C MET A 416 23.20 1.00 -23.65
N LYS A 417 21.89 0.82 -23.53
CA LYS A 417 21.30 -0.33 -22.84
C LYS A 417 21.61 -1.66 -23.53
N LEU A 418 21.49 -1.74 -24.85
CA LEU A 418 21.84 -2.95 -25.61
C LEU A 418 23.33 -3.28 -25.43
N LEU A 419 24.19 -2.28 -25.52
CA LEU A 419 25.64 -2.42 -25.32
C LEU A 419 25.99 -2.90 -23.90
N TYR A 420 25.34 -2.33 -22.87
CA TYR A 420 25.52 -2.76 -21.49
C TYR A 420 25.15 -4.23 -21.29
N LEU A 421 23.99 -4.64 -21.84
CA LEU A 421 23.53 -6.03 -21.74
C LEU A 421 24.44 -7.01 -22.49
N GLU A 422 24.91 -6.65 -23.69
CA GLU A 422 25.88 -7.44 -24.44
C GLU A 422 27.19 -7.59 -23.66
N ASN A 423 27.74 -6.49 -23.14
CA ASN A 423 28.98 -6.50 -22.36
C ASN A 423 28.83 -7.32 -21.08
N ARG A 424 27.70 -7.21 -20.39
CA ARG A 424 27.44 -7.95 -19.15
C ARG A 424 27.26 -9.44 -19.38
N VAL A 425 26.52 -9.83 -20.42
CA VAL A 425 26.37 -11.25 -20.80
C VAL A 425 27.69 -11.79 -21.35
N GLY A 426 28.46 -10.99 -22.09
CA GLY A 426 29.81 -11.30 -22.53
C GLY A 426 30.78 -11.52 -21.37
N LEU A 427 30.72 -10.68 -20.33
CA LEU A 427 31.48 -10.85 -19.11
C LEU A 427 31.08 -12.14 -18.37
N ALA A 428 29.78 -12.45 -18.31
CA ALA A 428 29.29 -13.71 -17.76
C ALA A 428 29.80 -14.92 -18.54
N LYS A 429 29.86 -14.87 -19.89
CA LYS A 429 30.48 -15.92 -20.71
C LYS A 429 31.97 -16.11 -20.40
N LEU A 430 32.70 -15.02 -20.17
CA LEU A 430 34.13 -15.07 -19.88
C LEU A 430 34.41 -15.69 -18.51
N LEU A 431 33.61 -15.31 -17.51
CA LEU A 431 33.83 -15.68 -16.12
C LEU A 431 33.15 -17.01 -15.73
N PHE A 432 32.04 -17.36 -16.39
CA PHE A 432 31.21 -18.54 -16.13
C PHE A 432 30.76 -19.22 -17.45
N PRO A 433 31.68 -19.82 -18.21
CA PRO A 433 31.44 -20.23 -19.60
C PRO A 433 30.45 -21.39 -19.77
N MET A 434 30.17 -22.15 -18.71
CA MET A 434 29.21 -23.26 -18.77
C MET A 434 27.83 -22.81 -18.30
N GLU A 435 27.79 -22.08 -17.19
CA GLU A 435 26.58 -21.56 -16.57
C GLU A 435 25.91 -20.51 -17.47
N ALA A 436 26.71 -19.58 -18.01
CA ALA A 436 26.20 -18.58 -18.94
C ALA A 436 25.62 -19.23 -20.19
N ARG A 437 26.24 -20.31 -20.68
CA ARG A 437 25.76 -21.05 -21.88
C ARG A 437 24.41 -21.69 -21.64
N VAL A 438 24.24 -22.40 -20.52
CA VAL A 438 22.95 -23.01 -20.16
C VAL A 438 21.85 -21.95 -20.04
N VAL A 439 22.15 -20.83 -19.37
CA VAL A 439 21.17 -19.74 -19.20
C VAL A 439 20.84 -19.06 -20.53
N MET A 440 21.83 -18.88 -21.39
CA MET A 440 21.66 -18.33 -22.74
C MET A 440 20.83 -19.24 -23.65
N ASP A 441 21.02 -20.56 -23.56
CA ASP A 441 20.22 -21.55 -24.29
C ASP A 441 18.75 -21.48 -23.87
N ILE A 442 18.48 -21.38 -22.57
CA ILE A 442 17.13 -21.21 -22.02
C ILE A 442 16.51 -19.89 -22.50
N ALA A 443 17.30 -18.81 -22.53
CA ALA A 443 16.85 -17.49 -22.95
C ALA A 443 16.80 -17.30 -24.48
N GLN A 444 17.24 -18.29 -25.26
CA GLN A 444 17.33 -18.28 -26.73
C GLN A 444 18.18 -17.13 -27.29
N VAL A 445 19.27 -16.78 -26.60
CA VAL A 445 20.18 -15.69 -27.02
C VAL A 445 20.88 -16.03 -28.33
N ASP A 446 21.33 -17.27 -28.53
CA ASP A 446 22.06 -17.65 -29.75
C ASP A 446 21.17 -17.71 -31.01
N GLY A 447 19.83 -17.66 -30.84
CA GLY A 447 18.88 -17.47 -31.93
C GLY A 447 18.68 -16.02 -32.37
N THR A 448 19.43 -15.07 -31.79
CA THR A 448 19.32 -13.63 -32.09
C THR A 448 20.63 -13.08 -32.67
N SER A 449 20.53 -12.10 -33.56
CA SER A 449 21.71 -11.47 -34.21
C SER A 449 22.52 -10.65 -33.19
N GLU A 450 23.82 -10.94 -33.10
CA GLU A 450 24.76 -10.24 -32.21
C GLU A 450 24.95 -8.79 -32.66
N PHE A 451 24.91 -7.85 -31.71
CA PHE A 451 25.11 -6.44 -32.02
C PHE A 451 26.59 -6.11 -32.14
N VAL A 452 27.09 -5.95 -33.37
CA VAL A 452 28.47 -5.53 -33.66
C VAL A 452 28.50 -4.04 -33.99
N LEU A 453 29.34 -3.27 -33.28
CA LEU A 453 29.64 -1.87 -33.60
C LEU A 453 30.52 -1.82 -34.86
N ASP A 454 29.91 -1.65 -36.03
CA ASP A 454 30.65 -1.27 -37.24
C ASP A 454 30.95 0.24 -37.17
N GLY A 455 32.23 0.60 -37.05
CA GLY A 455 32.72 1.98 -37.20
C GLY A 455 33.06 2.75 -35.92
N ILE A 456 34.18 2.40 -35.26
CA ILE A 456 35.06 3.41 -34.64
C ILE A 456 36.49 3.02 -35.06
N ASP A 457 37.00 3.70 -36.09
CA ASP A 457 38.42 3.66 -36.43
C ASP A 457 39.24 4.13 -35.22
N SER A 458 39.98 3.21 -34.63
CA SER A 458 40.84 3.38 -33.46
C SER A 458 42.11 4.21 -33.71
N LYS A 459 42.03 5.28 -34.52
CA LYS A 459 43.21 6.06 -34.92
C LYS A 459 43.24 7.54 -34.52
N ASN A 460 42.19 8.12 -33.94
CA ASN A 460 42.19 9.56 -33.63
C ASN A 460 42.01 9.89 -32.14
N LEU A 461 42.75 9.23 -31.25
CA LEU A 461 42.91 9.68 -29.87
C LEU A 461 44.30 10.27 -29.60
N VAL A 462 44.74 11.21 -30.43
CA VAL A 462 45.80 12.15 -30.04
C VAL A 462 45.42 13.56 -30.48
N GLY A 463 44.82 14.28 -29.54
CA GLY A 463 44.83 15.73 -29.43
C GLY A 463 44.27 16.54 -30.61
N THR A 464 42.99 16.94 -30.54
CA THR A 464 42.57 18.28 -30.99
C THR A 464 41.30 18.69 -30.24
N LYS A 465 41.23 19.98 -29.92
CA LYS A 465 40.19 20.72 -29.19
C LYS A 465 38.75 20.38 -29.63
N ARG A 466 37.81 20.56 -28.69
CA ARG A 466 36.36 20.74 -28.91
C ARG A 466 36.08 21.43 -30.25
N THR A 467 35.62 20.68 -31.24
CA THR A 467 34.99 21.22 -32.45
C THR A 467 33.92 20.27 -32.94
N ALA A 468 32.71 20.84 -33.04
CA ALA A 468 31.57 20.44 -33.85
C ALA A 468 31.24 18.94 -33.93
N VAL A 469 30.18 18.56 -33.20
CA VAL A 469 29.37 17.38 -33.49
C VAL A 469 28.95 17.44 -34.96
N ASP A 470 29.37 16.45 -35.75
CA ASP A 470 28.91 16.26 -37.12
C ASP A 470 27.44 15.85 -37.07
N LEU A 471 26.54 16.75 -37.47
CA LEU A 471 25.09 16.59 -37.41
C LEU A 471 24.53 15.67 -38.52
N ASN A 472 25.39 15.03 -39.31
CA ASN A 472 24.98 14.17 -40.44
C ASN A 472 25.11 12.67 -40.18
N GLU A 473 25.52 12.23 -38.99
CA GLU A 473 25.44 10.81 -38.65
C GLU A 473 23.98 10.43 -38.38
N ALA A 474 23.42 9.54 -39.21
CA ALA A 474 22.02 9.17 -39.11
C ALA A 474 21.72 8.56 -37.72
N PRO A 475 20.69 9.04 -37.00
CA PRO A 475 20.39 8.55 -35.65
C PRO A 475 20.14 7.05 -35.68
N PHE A 476 20.70 6.34 -34.69
CA PHE A 476 20.59 4.89 -34.56
C PHE A 476 19.13 4.45 -34.65
N LYS A 477 18.77 3.78 -35.75
CA LYS A 477 17.44 3.21 -35.95
C LYS A 477 17.41 1.79 -35.41
N ILE A 478 16.78 1.62 -34.26
CA ILE A 478 16.50 0.30 -33.69
C ILE A 478 15.58 -0.48 -34.63
N ARG A 479 16.11 -1.59 -35.15
CA ARG A 479 15.34 -2.61 -35.87
C ARG A 479 14.71 -3.57 -34.88
N GLU A 480 13.65 -4.23 -35.33
CA GLU A 480 12.94 -5.26 -34.57
C GLU A 480 13.88 -6.38 -34.06
N GLU A 481 14.93 -6.70 -34.83
CA GLU A 481 15.98 -7.64 -34.46
C GLU A 481 16.74 -7.23 -33.17
N HIS A 482 17.04 -5.93 -33.00
CA HIS A 482 17.72 -5.42 -31.80
C HIS A 482 16.83 -5.49 -30.56
N LEU A 483 15.50 -5.33 -30.72
CA LEU A 483 14.55 -5.51 -29.62
C LEU A 483 14.45 -6.97 -29.18
N HIS A 484 14.46 -7.91 -30.13
CA HIS A 484 14.49 -9.34 -29.83
C HIS A 484 15.78 -9.73 -29.10
N ARG A 485 16.92 -9.23 -29.56
CA ARG A 485 18.22 -9.42 -28.92
C ARG A 485 18.23 -8.88 -27.48
N MET A 486 17.77 -7.64 -27.28
CA MET A 486 17.69 -7.01 -25.96
C MET A 486 16.80 -7.81 -24.98
N ARG A 487 15.65 -8.32 -25.44
CA ARG A 487 14.77 -9.17 -24.62
C ARG A 487 15.44 -10.49 -24.24
N ALA A 488 16.18 -11.11 -25.15
CA ALA A 488 16.91 -12.36 -24.86
C ALA A 488 18.04 -12.12 -23.83
N LEU A 489 18.81 -11.04 -23.99
CA LEU A 489 19.87 -10.67 -23.06
C LEU A 489 19.33 -10.30 -21.66
N SER A 490 18.21 -9.57 -21.58
CA SER A 490 17.56 -9.25 -20.29
C SER A 490 17.10 -10.51 -19.56
N ARG A 491 16.45 -11.44 -20.28
CA ARG A 491 16.04 -12.73 -19.70
C ARG A 491 17.23 -13.55 -19.20
N THR A 492 18.35 -13.52 -19.92
CA THR A 492 19.60 -14.20 -19.51
C THR A 492 20.12 -13.65 -18.19
N VAL A 493 20.14 -12.32 -18.07
CA VAL A 493 20.54 -11.61 -16.85
C VAL A 493 19.61 -11.95 -15.67
N GLU A 494 18.31 -11.98 -15.90
CA GLU A 494 17.29 -12.27 -14.87
C GLU A 494 17.39 -13.70 -14.36
N LEU A 495 17.52 -14.68 -15.27
CA LEU A 495 17.74 -16.08 -14.92
C LEU A 495 19.07 -16.24 -14.15
N GLY A 496 20.14 -15.57 -14.58
CA GLY A 496 21.41 -15.56 -13.87
C GLY A 496 21.27 -15.03 -12.43
N LYS A 497 20.48 -13.97 -12.22
CA LYS A 497 20.17 -13.43 -10.88
C LYS A 497 19.34 -14.41 -10.04
N GLN A 498 18.45 -15.17 -10.66
CA GLN A 498 17.60 -16.14 -9.97
C GLN A 498 18.39 -17.36 -9.48
N PHE A 499 19.30 -17.89 -10.30
CA PHE A 499 20.07 -19.11 -9.97
C PHE A 499 21.40 -18.81 -9.27
N PHE A 500 22.01 -17.65 -9.53
CA PHE A 500 23.31 -17.25 -8.98
C PHE A 500 23.29 -15.78 -8.50
N PRO A 501 22.51 -15.47 -7.44
CA PRO A 501 22.27 -14.10 -7.00
C PRO A 501 23.57 -13.38 -6.58
N ARG A 502 24.50 -14.08 -5.91
CA ARG A 502 25.76 -13.47 -5.46
C ARG A 502 26.72 -13.27 -6.64
N CYS A 503 26.77 -14.20 -7.58
CA CYS A 503 27.55 -14.04 -8.81
C CYS A 503 27.04 -12.88 -9.67
N SER A 504 25.72 -12.74 -9.78
CA SER A 504 25.08 -11.64 -10.53
C SER A 504 25.39 -10.27 -9.93
N GLU A 505 25.46 -10.18 -8.60
CA GLU A 505 25.84 -8.98 -7.87
C GLU A 505 27.32 -8.60 -8.09
N VAL A 506 28.23 -9.58 -8.13
CA VAL A 506 29.64 -9.34 -8.46
C VAL A 506 29.78 -8.84 -9.90
N LEU A 507 29.03 -9.40 -10.85
CA LEU A 507 29.01 -8.93 -12.23
C LEU A 507 28.52 -7.47 -12.34
N ASN A 508 27.48 -7.07 -11.61
CA ASN A 508 27.02 -5.68 -11.59
C ASN A 508 28.10 -4.73 -11.07
N ARG A 509 28.78 -5.09 -9.98
CA ARG A 509 29.88 -4.27 -9.43
C ARG A 509 31.03 -4.08 -10.41
N ILE A 510 31.33 -5.09 -11.23
CA ILE A 510 32.35 -4.98 -12.29
C ILE A 510 31.87 -4.08 -13.43
N MET A 511 30.58 -4.12 -13.75
CA MET A 511 29.97 -3.27 -14.77
C MET A 511 29.81 -1.81 -14.35
N ASP A 512 29.54 -1.56 -13.06
CA ASP A 512 29.26 -0.23 -12.49
C ASP A 512 30.51 0.51 -11.98
N ALA A 513 31.58 -0.23 -11.66
CA ALA A 513 32.89 0.37 -11.43
C ALA A 513 33.55 0.66 -12.78
N ASP A 514 34.31 1.75 -12.92
CA ASP A 514 35.19 2.02 -14.07
C ASP A 514 36.26 0.90 -14.32
N ASP A 515 36.18 -0.23 -13.62
CA ASP A 515 37.05 -1.40 -13.66
C ASP A 515 37.01 -2.19 -14.99
N LEU A 516 36.00 -1.98 -15.86
CA LEU A 516 36.04 -2.56 -17.22
C LEU A 516 37.27 -2.08 -18.02
N SER A 517 37.72 -0.85 -17.78
CA SER A 517 38.95 -0.29 -18.35
C SER A 517 40.23 -0.91 -17.76
N GLN A 518 40.15 -1.48 -16.55
CA GLN A 518 41.25 -2.18 -15.87
C GLN A 518 41.36 -3.66 -16.29
N LEU A 519 40.32 -4.24 -16.90
CA LEU A 519 40.32 -5.61 -17.42
C LEU A 519 40.54 -5.68 -18.94
N ALA A 520 40.22 -4.60 -19.67
CA ALA A 520 40.45 -4.52 -21.10
C ALA A 520 41.95 -4.38 -21.41
N TYR A 521 42.50 -5.32 -22.18
CA TYR A 521 43.82 -5.19 -22.80
C TYR A 521 43.71 -4.24 -23.99
N LEU A 522 44.27 -3.03 -23.87
CA LEU A 522 44.24 -2.01 -24.93
C LEU A 522 45.44 -2.08 -25.88
N GLY A 523 46.23 -3.17 -25.86
CA GLY A 523 47.37 -3.38 -26.76
C GLY A 523 48.63 -2.57 -26.40
N ASP A 524 48.47 -1.35 -25.87
CA ASP A 524 49.56 -0.40 -25.57
C ASP A 524 49.97 -0.34 -24.08
N ASP A 525 49.54 -1.30 -23.26
CA ASP A 525 49.79 -1.28 -21.80
C ASP A 525 51.29 -1.42 -21.46
N THR A 526 51.78 -0.60 -20.52
CA THR A 526 53.15 -0.74 -19.98
C THR A 526 53.31 -2.02 -19.15
N PRO A 527 54.53 -2.57 -18.98
CA PRO A 527 54.75 -3.79 -18.20
C PRO A 527 54.24 -3.70 -16.75
N LYS A 528 54.24 -2.50 -16.16
CA LYS A 528 53.75 -2.24 -14.80
C LYS A 528 52.23 -2.25 -14.73
N GLU A 529 51.55 -1.67 -15.73
CA GLU A 529 50.09 -1.72 -15.83
C GLU A 529 49.60 -3.16 -16.06
N ARG A 530 50.29 -3.95 -16.91
CA ARG A 530 49.96 -5.38 -17.11
C ARG A 530 50.02 -6.19 -15.81
N LEU A 531 50.98 -5.90 -14.94
CA LEU A 531 51.09 -6.55 -13.62
C LEU A 531 49.92 -6.17 -12.70
N VAL A 532 49.54 -4.89 -12.64
CA VAL A 532 48.41 -4.41 -11.83
C VAL A 532 47.09 -4.99 -12.34
N LYS A 533 46.85 -4.98 -13.66
CA LYS A 533 45.67 -5.60 -14.28
C LYS A 533 45.59 -7.10 -13.99
N ARG A 534 46.74 -7.80 -14.05
CA ARG A 534 46.81 -9.23 -13.71
C ARG A 534 46.52 -9.49 -12.23
N GLN A 535 47.01 -8.65 -11.32
CA GLN A 535 46.71 -8.77 -9.90
C GLN A 535 45.22 -8.55 -9.62
N ARG A 536 44.63 -7.50 -10.21
CA ARG A 536 43.20 -7.21 -10.09
C ARG A 536 42.32 -8.33 -10.65
N TYR A 537 42.69 -8.93 -11.78
CA TYR A 537 42.00 -10.10 -12.34
C TYR A 537 42.00 -11.28 -11.38
N MET A 538 43.13 -11.57 -10.71
CA MET A 538 43.23 -12.67 -9.74
C MET A 538 42.38 -12.40 -8.49
N GLU A 539 42.34 -11.16 -8.01
CA GLU A 539 41.46 -10.74 -6.90
C GLU A 539 39.97 -10.93 -7.26
N LEU A 540 39.57 -10.47 -8.44
CA LEU A 540 38.19 -10.64 -8.92
C LEU A 540 37.85 -12.12 -9.09
N GLN A 541 38.77 -12.94 -9.61
CA GLN A 541 38.55 -14.38 -9.75
C GLN A 541 38.37 -15.08 -8.40
N GLN A 542 39.04 -14.62 -7.33
CA GLN A 542 38.85 -15.13 -5.97
C GLN A 542 37.48 -14.75 -5.42
N VAL A 543 37.07 -13.48 -5.55
CA VAL A 543 35.74 -13.00 -5.12
C VAL A 543 34.64 -13.76 -5.85
N LEU A 544 34.83 -13.99 -7.15
CA LEU A 544 33.88 -14.69 -8.00
C LEU A 544 33.76 -16.18 -7.66
N SER A 545 34.90 -16.86 -7.43
CA SER A 545 34.92 -18.27 -7.03
C SER A 545 34.24 -18.48 -5.68
N LYS A 546 34.44 -17.54 -4.75
CA LYS A 546 33.76 -17.55 -3.45
C LYS A 546 32.25 -17.36 -3.61
N ALA A 547 31.83 -16.34 -4.36
CA ALA A 547 30.40 -16.09 -4.63
C ALA A 547 29.71 -17.30 -5.28
N PHE A 548 30.39 -17.97 -6.22
CA PHE A 548 29.89 -19.17 -6.87
C PHE A 548 29.77 -20.37 -5.91
N SER A 549 30.77 -20.60 -5.06
CA SER A 549 30.68 -21.66 -4.05
C SER A 549 29.53 -21.43 -3.07
N GLU A 550 29.31 -20.18 -2.65
CA GLU A 550 28.20 -19.82 -1.77
C GLU A 550 26.83 -20.01 -2.45
N ASP A 551 26.68 -19.56 -3.69
CA ASP A 551 25.45 -19.76 -4.47
C ASP A 551 25.16 -21.25 -4.68
N LYS A 552 26.18 -22.06 -4.94
CA LYS A 552 26.06 -23.51 -5.12
C LYS A 552 25.65 -24.23 -3.82
N GLU A 553 26.28 -23.90 -2.69
CA GLU A 553 25.94 -24.49 -1.40
C GLU A 553 24.49 -24.20 -0.99
N ASP A 554 24.02 -22.97 -1.22
CA ASP A 554 22.66 -22.59 -0.90
C ASP A 554 21.64 -23.27 -1.86
N PHE A 555 21.99 -23.42 -3.13
CA PHE A 555 21.19 -24.21 -4.07
C PHE A 555 21.10 -25.68 -3.63
N ASP A 556 22.21 -26.32 -3.27
CA ASP A 556 22.24 -27.71 -2.82
C ASP A 556 21.43 -27.91 -1.52
N LYS A 557 21.51 -26.97 -0.55
CA LYS A 557 20.65 -26.99 0.65
C LYS A 557 19.15 -26.91 0.31
N SER A 558 18.80 -26.09 -0.68
CA SER A 558 17.40 -25.96 -1.14
C SER A 558 16.90 -27.20 -1.89
N ALA A 559 17.78 -27.88 -2.64
CA ALA A 559 17.48 -29.13 -3.36
C ALA A 559 17.33 -30.34 -2.43
N ILE A 560 18.12 -30.41 -1.34
CA ILE A 560 18.02 -31.48 -0.33
C ILE A 560 16.74 -31.33 0.51
N SER A 561 16.33 -30.09 0.78
CA SER A 561 15.07 -29.79 1.49
C SER A 561 13.83 -30.19 0.68
N SER A 562 13.93 -30.20 -0.66
CA SER A 562 12.83 -30.54 -1.57
C SER A 562 12.78 -32.03 -1.98
N SER A 563 13.82 -32.81 -1.72
CA SER A 563 13.89 -34.26 -2.04
C SER A 563 13.48 -35.18 -0.89
N SER A 564 13.12 -34.64 0.28
CA SER A 564 12.63 -35.43 1.44
C SER A 564 11.12 -35.74 1.41
N SER A 565 10.40 -35.40 0.32
CA SER A 565 8.93 -35.51 0.25
C SER A 565 8.38 -36.36 -0.90
N SER A 566 9.10 -37.38 -1.38
CA SER A 566 8.58 -38.31 -2.40
C SER A 566 8.69 -39.77 -1.97
N LYS A 567 7.63 -40.25 -1.29
CA LYS A 567 7.38 -41.69 -1.13
C LYS A 567 7.09 -42.31 -2.51
N SER A 568 7.80 -43.41 -2.77
CA SER A 568 7.73 -44.24 -3.97
C SER A 568 6.31 -44.74 -4.29
N MET A 569 5.77 -44.37 -5.44
CA MET A 569 4.70 -45.13 -6.11
C MET A 569 5.34 -46.16 -7.05
N GLY A 570 5.19 -47.44 -6.71
CA GLY A 570 5.62 -48.56 -7.54
C GLY A 570 4.79 -48.64 -8.82
N VAL A 571 5.46 -48.54 -9.97
CA VAL A 571 4.88 -48.84 -11.28
C VAL A 571 5.16 -50.30 -11.59
N MET A 572 4.09 -51.10 -11.55
CA MET A 572 4.01 -52.47 -12.05
C MET A 572 4.27 -52.46 -13.57
N ARG A 573 5.40 -53.03 -14.01
CA ARG A 573 5.66 -53.30 -15.43
C ARG A 573 5.14 -54.68 -15.80
N SER A 574 4.19 -54.72 -16.73
CA SER A 574 3.76 -55.92 -17.44
C SER A 574 4.84 -56.35 -18.45
N ASN A 575 5.56 -57.43 -18.16
CA ASN A 575 6.51 -58.04 -19.09
C ASN A 575 5.79 -59.04 -20.01
N GLY A 576 5.76 -58.73 -21.31
CA GLY A 576 5.52 -59.70 -22.37
C GLY A 576 6.72 -60.63 -22.51
N LYS A 577 6.48 -61.94 -22.37
CA LYS A 577 7.43 -63.02 -22.63
C LYS A 577 7.68 -63.15 -24.13
N VAL A 578 8.95 -63.14 -24.53
CA VAL A 578 9.45 -63.92 -25.67
C VAL A 578 10.32 -65.03 -25.11
N ILE A 579 10.07 -66.21 -25.63
CA ILE A 579 10.57 -67.54 -25.28
C ILE A 579 11.94 -67.74 -25.93
N ASP A 580 12.94 -68.30 -25.23
CA ASP A 580 13.47 -69.64 -25.55
C ASP A 580 14.55 -70.11 -24.55
N LYS A 581 14.39 -71.38 -24.13
CA LYS A 581 15.37 -72.47 -23.84
C LYS A 581 16.62 -72.14 -22.98
N ALA A 582 17.04 -72.96 -22.00
CA ALA A 582 17.18 -74.42 -22.01
C ALA A 582 17.61 -74.96 -20.61
N CYS A 583 17.15 -76.20 -20.29
CA CYS A 583 17.80 -77.27 -19.49
C CYS A 583 18.25 -77.01 -18.03
N GLU A 584 18.17 -77.92 -17.06
CA GLU A 584 17.68 -79.30 -16.90
C GLU A 584 17.81 -79.62 -15.40
N ALA A 585 17.12 -80.69 -14.96
CA ALA A 585 17.08 -81.31 -13.62
C ALA A 585 16.07 -80.74 -12.61
#